data_AF-A0A917VLM9-F1
#
_entry.id   AF-A0A917VLM9-F1
#
_cell.length_a   1.000
_cell.length_b   1.000
_cell.length_c   1.000
_cell.angle_alpha   90.00
_cell.angle_beta   90.00
_cell.angle_gamma   90.00
#
_symmetry.space_group_name_H-M   'P 1'
#
loop_
_entity.id
_entity.type
_entity.pdbx_description
1 polymer ?
#
loop_
_entity_poly.entity_id
_entity_poly.type
_entity_poly.pdbx_seq_one_letter_code
_entity_poly.pdbx_strand_id
1 'polypeptide(L)' 'MTAAGFTEAEVFGIEGPAWSLLAATERHTGQSLIGSEMFESALTAARMAEPYPELLAASSHLLAVGHRPG' A
#
# COMPACT_ATOMS: atom_id res chain seq x y z
N MET A 1 8.42 -6.77 14.81
CA MET A 1 8.77 -5.46 15.40
C MET A 1 9.12 -5.61 16.88
N THR A 2 8.15 -5.84 17.77
CA THR A 2 8.40 -5.96 19.22
C THR A 2 9.38 -7.07 19.60
N ALA A 3 9.21 -8.29 19.05
CA ALA A 3 10.15 -9.39 19.28
C ALA A 3 11.57 -9.11 18.77
N ALA A 4 11.72 -8.17 17.83
CA ALA A 4 13.01 -7.72 17.32
C ALA A 4 13.59 -6.51 18.11
N GLY A 5 12.92 -6.09 19.19
CA GLY A 5 13.39 -5.01 20.08
C GLY A 5 13.02 -3.60 19.64
N PHE A 6 12.15 -3.42 18.65
CA PHE A 6 11.67 -2.10 18.24
C PHE A 6 10.43 -1.66 19.04
N THR A 7 10.37 -0.39 19.39
CA THR A 7 9.22 0.30 20.01
C THR A 7 8.50 1.19 18.98
N GLU A 8 7.28 1.61 19.31
CA GLU A 8 6.51 2.57 18.49
C GLU A 8 6.38 2.12 17.02
N ALA A 9 5.95 0.88 16.82
CA ALA A 9 5.83 0.33 15.48
C ALA A 9 4.56 0.83 14.78
N GLU A 10 4.73 1.56 13.69
CA GLU A 10 3.67 2.01 12.79
C GLU A 10 3.69 1.18 11.50
N VAL A 11 2.51 0.85 10.98
CA VAL A 11 2.37 0.04 9.76
C VAL A 11 1.51 0.80 8.76
N PHE A 12 2.03 0.94 7.54
CA PHE A 12 1.41 1.61 6.43
C PHE A 12 1.12 0.63 5.31
N GLY A 13 -0.06 0.77 4.71
CA GLY A 13 -0.44 0.07 3.50
C GLY A 13 0.18 0.75 2.28
N ILE A 14 0.94 0.00 1.49
CA ILE A 14 1.51 0.47 0.23
C ILE A 14 0.76 -0.22 -0.91
N GLU A 15 0.46 0.54 -1.96
CA GLU A 15 -0.27 0.01 -3.12
C GLU A 15 -1.60 -0.61 -2.67
N GLY A 16 -2.47 0.26 -2.16
CA GLY A 16 -3.75 -0.05 -1.51
C GLY A 16 -4.81 -0.70 -2.41
N PRO A 17 -6.10 -0.51 -2.09
CA PRO A 17 -7.18 -1.14 -2.84
C PRO A 17 -7.06 -0.89 -4.35
N ALA A 18 -7.42 -1.92 -5.12
CA ALA A 18 -7.38 -1.94 -6.60
C ALA A 18 -5.99 -1.98 -7.26
N TRP A 19 -4.87 -1.90 -6.52
CA TRP A 19 -3.55 -2.00 -7.14
C TRP A 19 -3.31 -3.33 -7.85
N SER A 20 -3.74 -4.44 -7.25
CA SER A 20 -3.59 -5.77 -7.87
C SER A 20 -4.28 -5.86 -9.23
N LEU A 21 -5.43 -5.19 -9.39
CA LEU A 21 -6.14 -5.08 -10.66
C LEU A 21 -5.39 -4.18 -11.65
N LEU A 22 -4.86 -3.05 -11.19
CA LEU A 22 -4.02 -2.15 -12.00
C LEU A 22 -2.81 -2.89 -12.58
N ALA A 23 -2.07 -3.58 -11.72
CA ALA A 23 -0.89 -4.35 -12.10
C ALA A 23 -1.24 -5.57 -12.98
N ALA A 24 -2.42 -6.17 -12.82
CA ALA A 24 -2.90 -7.23 -13.71
C ALA A 24 -3.21 -6.67 -15.11
N THR A 25 -3.86 -5.50 -15.19
CA THR A 25 -4.15 -4.84 -16.46
C THR A 25 -2.88 -4.44 -17.20
N GLU A 26 -1.89 -3.83 -16.54
CA GLU A 26 -0.60 -3.51 -17.17
C GLU A 26 0.08 -4.76 -17.74
N ARG A 27 0.09 -5.86 -16.98
CA ARG A 27 0.66 -7.15 -17.45
C ARG A 27 -0.11 -7.74 -18.62
N HIS A 28 -1.44 -7.60 -18.62
CA HIS A 28 -2.29 -8.14 -19.68
C HIS A 28 -2.16 -7.34 -20.98
N THR A 29 -2.12 -6.01 -20.91
CA THR A 29 -2.07 -5.13 -22.08
C THR A 29 -0.65 -4.87 -22.57
N GLY A 30 0.35 -5.04 -21.70
CA GLY A 30 1.74 -4.63 -21.97
C GLY A 30 1.92 -3.11 -22.02
N GLN A 31 0.91 -2.34 -21.63
CA GLN A 31 0.94 -0.88 -21.63
C GLN A 31 1.11 -0.36 -20.20
N SER A 32 1.91 0.67 -20.04
CA SER A 32 1.97 1.44 -18.80
C SER A 32 0.65 2.15 -18.58
N LEU A 33 0.13 2.09 -17.36
CA LEU A 33 -1.06 2.82 -16.92
C LEU A 33 -0.72 4.05 -16.09
N ILE A 34 0.57 4.35 -15.88
CA ILE A 34 1.01 5.58 -15.19
C ILE A 34 0.39 6.81 -15.88
N GLY A 35 -0.25 7.66 -15.08
CA GLY A 35 -0.93 8.87 -15.57
C GLY A 35 -2.29 8.62 -16.23
N SER A 36 -2.78 7.37 -16.29
CA SER A 36 -4.15 7.08 -16.69
C SER A 36 -5.14 7.35 -15.56
N GLU A 37 -6.42 7.53 -15.90
CA GLU A 37 -7.50 7.67 -14.90
C GLU A 37 -7.59 6.46 -13.97
N MET A 38 -7.23 5.27 -14.46
CA MET A 38 -7.25 4.04 -13.68
C MET A 38 -6.14 4.05 -12.62
N PHE A 39 -4.95 4.56 -12.95
CA PHE A 39 -3.87 4.75 -11.99
C PHE A 39 -4.25 5.80 -10.93
N GLU A 40 -4.79 6.95 -11.35
CA GLU A 40 -5.22 8.01 -10.42
C GLU A 40 -6.35 7.55 -9.49
N SER A 41 -7.25 6.70 -10.00
CA SER A 41 -8.32 6.09 -9.20
C SER A 41 -7.76 5.13 -8.15
N ALA A 42 -6.80 4.26 -8.52
CA ALA A 42 -6.14 3.37 -7.58
C ALA A 42 -5.33 4.14 -6.52
N LEU A 43 -4.64 5.22 -6.91
CA LEU A 43 -3.92 6.09 -5.98
C LEU A 43 -4.87 6.79 -5.00
N THR A 44 -5.99 7.30 -5.50
CA THR A 44 -7.04 7.90 -4.66
C THR A 44 -7.59 6.88 -3.66
N ALA A 45 -7.89 5.66 -4.12
CA ALA A 45 -8.39 4.59 -3.25
C ALA A 45 -7.37 4.22 -2.16
N ALA A 46 -6.07 4.14 -2.49
CA ALA A 46 -5.01 3.89 -1.52
C ALA A 46 -4.96 4.98 -0.44
N ARG A 47 -5.03 6.26 -0.82
CA ARG A 47 -5.06 7.39 0.13
C ARG A 47 -6.32 7.43 0.99
N MET A 48 -7.47 7.07 0.42
CA MET A 48 -8.72 6.98 1.18
C MET A 48 -8.69 5.87 2.22
N ALA A 49 -7.99 4.77 1.95
CA ALA A 49 -7.86 3.65 2.87
C ALA A 49 -6.83 3.89 4.00
N GLU A 50 -5.87 4.79 3.80
CA GLU A 50 -4.76 5.06 4.73
C GLU A 50 -5.19 5.34 6.19
N PRO A 51 -6.27 6.11 6.47
CA PRO A 51 -6.70 6.38 7.84
C PRO A 51 -7.35 5.18 8.57
N TYR A 52 -7.56 4.05 7.90
CA TYR A 52 -8.34 2.90 8.39
C TYR A 52 -7.44 1.67 8.57
N PRO A 53 -6.90 1.42 9.77
CA PRO A 53 -5.99 0.31 10.03
C PRO A 53 -6.55 -1.07 9.68
N GLU A 54 -7.86 -1.26 9.78
CA GLU A 54 -8.57 -2.48 9.39
C GLU A 54 -8.46 -2.80 7.89
N LEU A 55 -8.10 -1.81 7.05
CA LEU A 55 -7.93 -1.97 5.61
C LEU A 55 -6.49 -2.27 5.18
N LEU A 56 -5.53 -2.39 6.12
CA LEU A 56 -4.13 -2.70 5.78
C LEU A 56 -3.98 -3.98 4.94
N ALA A 57 -4.84 -4.98 5.17
CA ALA A 57 -4.82 -6.23 4.40
C ALA A 57 -5.24 -6.08 2.93
N ALA A 58 -5.84 -4.95 2.55
CA ALA A 58 -6.18 -4.65 1.16
C ALA A 58 -5.00 -4.08 0.35
N SER A 59 -3.88 -3.79 1.01
CA SER A 59 -2.64 -3.33 0.37
C SER A 59 -1.82 -4.50 -0.17
N SER A 60 -1.13 -4.25 -1.29
CA SER A 60 -0.26 -5.25 -1.91
C SER A 60 1.06 -5.41 -1.15
N HIS A 61 1.51 -4.35 -0.49
CA HIS A 61 2.72 -4.34 0.33
C HIS A 61 2.47 -3.61 1.66
N LEU A 62 3.26 -3.93 2.68
CA LEU A 62 3.23 -3.27 3.98
C LEU A 62 4.59 -2.66 4.29
N LEU A 63 4.60 -1.40 4.70
CA LEU A 63 5.77 -0.72 5.25
C LEU A 63 5.61 -0.61 6.75
N ALA A 64 6.56 -1.16 7.50
CA ALA A 64 6.57 -1.05 8.96
C ALA A 64 7.76 -0.20 9.40
N VAL A 65 7.50 0.85 10.17
CA VAL A 65 8.51 1.74 10.75
C VAL A 65 8.52 1.50 12.26
N GLY A 66 9.71 1.42 12.87
CA GLY A 66 9.84 1.21 14.31
C GLY A 66 11.15 1.81 14.81
N HIS A 67 11.15 2.21 16.07
CA HIS A 67 12.27 2.88 16.71
C HIS A 67 13.07 1.90 17.56
N ARG A 68 14.40 1.96 17.48
CA ARG A 68 15.26 1.22 18.41
C ARG A 68 15.34 2.03 19.72
N PRO A 69 15.06 1.44 20.89
CA PRO A 69 15.30 2.08 22.17
C PRO A 69 16.77 2.51 22.31
N GLY A 70 16.99 3.70 22.88
CA GLY A 70 18.31 4.20 23.24
C GLY A 70 18.95 3.42 24.37
#